data_AF-A0ABD3FCC2-F1
#
_entry.id   AF-A0ABD3FCC2-F1
#
_cell.length_a   1.000
_cell.length_b   1.000
_cell.length_c   1.000
_cell.angle_alpha   90.00
_cell.angle_beta   90.00
_cell.angle_gamma   90.00
#
_symmetry.space_group_name_H-M   'P 1'
#
loop_
_entity.id
_entity.type
_entity.pdbx_description
1 polymer ?
#
loop_
_entity_poly.entity_id
_entity_poly.type
_entity_poly.pdbx_seq_one_letter_code
_entity_poly.pdbx_strand_id
1 'polypeptide(L)'
;MAPTCAHEQLCLGPSTHAQRAGYARQTPQQLIAATRPSGRAFKSTEGGNTESCTFPSPLVLPGDDLSWDPKYDPQNLKSWLKEKDRNPVTDERKTIYVAPVPSVDARVRYVKEWVQPMLSDDTAKKKASIARPNVADVVEYLTAFYTNLPVKLLSKPKLQFTSWGDDQATKKRAKVSYVALSIGSEAVRIRARPSNDSIFARQLNLEDILDAAMAILPSDAYALLLLVDHDLYEEEDNDFCCGRAYGGSRVAAVSSARYNPVLDTAQQVEREHAWPASHCQKYVDTYVKNANDSGAPARKKEKTSMQTEEHKDTPDFSSSAMQAAVRAFTSVPNTSQSEAAFYGLLDCAERHHTSLATALAWIIASSTPVVCISGTERRRPAAAILVPCRSRQDADGNSCRLDGAIQGAAGVLRTL
;
A
#
# COMPACT_ATOMS: atom_id res chain seq x y z
N MET A 1 -3.73 25.68 21.33
CA MET A 1 -3.96 24.27 20.94
C MET A 1 -5.42 24.13 20.62
N ALA A 2 -5.78 23.66 19.43
CA ALA A 2 -7.17 23.29 19.16
C ALA A 2 -7.55 22.15 20.12
N PRO A 3 -8.80 22.10 20.61
CA PRO A 3 -9.25 20.99 21.44
C PRO A 3 -9.21 19.70 20.63
N THR A 4 -8.62 18.65 21.19
CA THR A 4 -8.65 17.30 20.62
C THR A 4 -10.09 16.81 20.53
N CYS A 5 -10.45 16.24 19.39
CA CYS A 5 -11.73 15.60 19.14
C CYS A 5 -11.93 14.44 20.13
N ALA A 6 -13.13 14.36 20.72
CA ALA A 6 -13.49 13.31 21.68
C ALA A 6 -14.09 12.06 21.02
N HIS A 7 -14.32 12.11 19.69
CA HIS A 7 -14.89 11.02 18.88
C HIS A 7 -16.15 10.36 19.48
N GLU A 8 -17.02 11.17 20.11
CA GLU A 8 -18.20 10.69 20.86
C GLU A 8 -19.19 9.91 19.99
N GLN A 9 -19.34 10.30 18.73
CA GLN A 9 -20.24 9.70 17.77
C GLN A 9 -19.47 9.21 16.54
N LEU A 10 -19.72 7.96 16.14
CA LEU A 10 -19.11 7.34 14.97
C LEU A 10 -20.15 7.10 13.87
N CYS A 11 -19.79 7.42 12.64
CA CYS A 11 -20.54 7.15 11.43
C CYS A 11 -20.26 5.72 10.95
N LEU A 12 -21.11 4.74 11.30
CA LEU A 12 -20.89 3.33 10.93
C LEU A 12 -21.52 2.94 9.57
N GLY A 13 -22.28 3.88 8.99
CA GLY A 13 -22.90 3.78 7.67
C GLY A 13 -22.16 4.62 6.62
N PRO A 14 -22.61 4.59 5.35
CA PRO A 14 -22.12 5.53 4.35
C PRO A 14 -22.49 6.96 4.74
N SER A 15 -21.66 7.91 4.33
CA SER A 15 -21.91 9.34 4.54
C SER A 15 -23.14 9.81 3.75
N THR A 16 -23.65 11.00 4.08
CA THR A 16 -24.75 11.63 3.34
C THR A 16 -24.41 11.92 1.88
N HIS A 17 -23.11 11.98 1.54
CA HIS A 17 -22.65 12.13 0.17
C HIS A 17 -22.84 10.86 -0.68
N ALA A 18 -22.78 9.68 -0.06
CA ALA A 18 -22.87 8.39 -0.74
C ALA A 18 -24.14 8.26 -1.62
N GLN A 19 -25.28 8.72 -1.10
CA GLN A 19 -26.55 8.71 -1.84
C GLN A 19 -26.50 9.64 -3.07
N ARG A 20 -25.82 10.79 -2.96
CA ARG A 20 -25.64 11.73 -4.08
C ARG A 20 -24.70 11.17 -5.14
N ALA A 21 -23.67 10.45 -4.71
CA ALA A 21 -22.78 9.71 -5.60
C ALA A 21 -23.48 8.52 -6.28
N GLY A 22 -24.64 8.08 -5.77
CA GLY A 22 -25.36 6.91 -6.29
C GLY A 22 -24.81 5.58 -5.77
N TYR A 23 -24.02 5.60 -4.70
CA TYR A 23 -23.51 4.41 -4.04
C TYR A 23 -24.65 3.68 -3.31
N ALA A 24 -24.71 2.36 -3.52
CA ALA A 24 -25.65 1.48 -2.85
C ALA A 24 -24.89 0.49 -1.97
N ARG A 25 -25.18 0.50 -0.66
CA ARG A 25 -24.59 -0.44 0.28
C ARG A 25 -25.07 -1.86 -0.02
N GLN A 26 -24.16 -2.83 0.05
CA GLN A 26 -24.50 -4.25 -0.05
C GLN A 26 -25.42 -4.68 1.10
N THR A 27 -26.40 -5.53 0.80
CA THR A 27 -27.30 -6.10 1.81
C THR A 27 -26.56 -7.11 2.70
N PRO A 28 -27.04 -7.39 3.93
CA PRO A 28 -26.44 -8.42 4.78
C PRO A 28 -26.31 -9.78 4.09
N GLN A 29 -27.28 -10.17 3.27
CA GLN A 29 -27.24 -11.42 2.50
C GLN A 29 -26.15 -11.40 1.43
N GLN A 30 -25.91 -10.25 0.78
CA GLN A 30 -24.82 -10.09 -0.19
C GLN A 30 -23.46 -10.16 0.50
N LEU A 31 -23.31 -9.56 1.69
CA LEU A 31 -22.08 -9.64 2.49
C LEU A 31 -21.81 -11.09 2.92
N ILE A 32 -22.80 -11.80 3.45
CA ILE A 32 -22.68 -13.23 3.80
C ILE A 32 -22.35 -14.08 2.56
N ALA A 33 -22.93 -13.76 1.41
CA ALA A 33 -22.59 -14.46 0.17
C ALA A 33 -21.15 -14.19 -0.27
N ALA A 34 -20.65 -12.96 -0.07
CA ALA A 34 -19.31 -12.53 -0.46
C ALA A 34 -18.21 -13.23 0.33
N THR A 35 -18.45 -13.61 1.59
CA THR A 35 -17.47 -14.35 2.41
C THR A 35 -17.39 -15.84 2.09
N ARG A 36 -18.21 -16.35 1.15
CA ARG A 36 -18.33 -17.79 0.88
C ARG A 36 -17.72 -18.19 -0.46
N PRO A 37 -17.03 -19.34 -0.54
CA PRO A 37 -16.50 -19.86 -1.80
C PRO A 37 -17.55 -20.07 -2.90
N SER A 38 -18.79 -20.38 -2.50
CA SER A 38 -19.91 -20.58 -3.42
C SER A 38 -20.48 -19.27 -3.99
N GLY A 39 -20.24 -18.14 -3.32
CA GLY A 39 -20.88 -16.85 -3.60
C GLY A 39 -22.38 -16.83 -3.31
N ARG A 40 -22.89 -17.70 -2.43
CA ARG A 40 -24.32 -17.81 -2.09
C ARG A 40 -24.51 -17.76 -0.58
N ALA A 41 -25.49 -16.97 -0.13
CA ALA A 41 -25.93 -16.97 1.27
C ALA A 41 -26.58 -18.32 1.67
N PHE A 42 -26.66 -18.59 2.97
CA PHE A 42 -27.40 -19.76 3.48
C PHE A 42 -28.90 -19.62 3.19
N LYS A 43 -29.60 -20.75 3.04
CA LYS A 43 -31.04 -20.78 2.70
C LYS A 43 -31.97 -20.67 3.92
N SER A 44 -31.47 -20.37 5.12
CA SER A 44 -32.29 -20.33 6.34
C SER A 44 -32.00 -19.13 7.23
N THR A 45 -33.00 -18.82 8.05
CA THR A 45 -33.22 -17.71 8.99
C THR A 45 -32.17 -17.54 10.11
N GLU A 46 -31.06 -18.28 10.08
CA GLU A 46 -29.95 -18.19 11.04
C GLU A 46 -28.78 -17.37 10.47
N GLY A 47 -29.07 -16.37 9.66
CA GLY A 47 -28.10 -15.36 9.27
C GLY A 47 -27.82 -14.49 10.47
N GLY A 48 -26.81 -14.85 11.27
CA GLY A 48 -26.28 -14.00 12.33
C GLY A 48 -26.18 -12.58 11.78
N ASN A 49 -26.89 -11.66 12.43
CA ASN A 49 -26.88 -10.24 12.09
C ASN A 49 -25.42 -9.83 12.15
N THR A 50 -24.77 -9.68 11.00
CA THR A 50 -23.40 -9.15 10.97
C THR A 50 -23.58 -7.70 11.32
N GLU A 51 -23.51 -7.42 12.62
CA GLU A 51 -23.76 -6.10 13.15
C GLU A 51 -22.82 -5.14 12.42
N SER A 52 -23.40 -4.10 11.83
CA SER A 52 -22.69 -3.12 10.99
C SER A 52 -21.51 -2.44 11.69
N CYS A 53 -21.36 -2.67 12.99
CA CYS A 53 -20.37 -2.10 13.87
C CYS A 53 -19.08 -2.94 14.00
N THR A 54 -19.04 -4.18 13.47
CA THR A 54 -17.81 -5.00 13.40
C THR A 54 -17.01 -4.69 12.13
N PHE A 55 -17.69 -4.49 11.01
CA PHE A 55 -17.10 -4.05 9.74
C PHE A 55 -17.97 -2.92 9.18
N PRO A 56 -17.60 -1.65 9.41
CA PRO A 56 -18.40 -0.52 8.92
C PRO A 56 -18.41 -0.50 7.40
N SER A 57 -19.47 0.05 6.82
CA SER A 57 -19.46 0.31 5.37
C SER A 57 -18.45 1.41 5.04
N PRO A 58 -17.94 1.44 3.79
CA PRO A 58 -17.18 2.59 3.30
C PRO A 58 -17.93 3.90 3.58
N LEU A 59 -17.21 4.93 4.03
CA LEU A 59 -17.78 6.24 4.29
C LEU A 59 -18.26 6.92 3.00
N VAL A 60 -17.58 6.67 1.87
CA VAL A 60 -17.87 7.30 0.56
C VAL A 60 -17.91 8.82 0.70
N LEU A 61 -16.74 9.42 0.87
CA LEU A 61 -16.53 10.86 0.98
C LEU A 61 -16.38 11.50 -0.42
N PRO A 62 -16.61 12.81 -0.55
CA PRO A 62 -16.33 13.53 -1.78
C PRO A 62 -14.88 13.35 -2.24
N GLY A 63 -14.70 12.92 -3.49
CA GLY A 63 -13.38 12.67 -4.07
C GLY A 63 -12.85 11.25 -3.87
N ASP A 64 -13.54 10.40 -3.10
CA ASP A 64 -13.20 8.98 -2.99
C ASP A 64 -13.46 8.24 -4.32
N ASP A 65 -12.75 7.14 -4.55
CA ASP A 65 -12.95 6.27 -5.73
C ASP A 65 -14.41 5.81 -5.84
N LEU A 66 -15.03 5.37 -4.74
CA LEU A 66 -16.44 4.97 -4.71
C LEU A 66 -17.42 6.15 -4.87
N SER A 67 -16.96 7.39 -4.68
CA SER A 67 -17.75 8.56 -5.05
C SER A 67 -17.73 8.81 -6.56
N TRP A 68 -16.67 8.43 -7.27
CA TRP A 68 -16.54 8.60 -8.72
C TRP A 68 -17.10 7.41 -9.49
N ASP A 69 -16.82 6.19 -9.02
CA ASP A 69 -17.38 4.94 -9.51
C ASP A 69 -18.17 4.22 -8.40
N PRO A 70 -19.42 4.65 -8.14
CA PRO A 70 -20.29 4.05 -7.13
C PRO A 70 -20.69 2.60 -7.45
N LYS A 71 -20.42 2.14 -8.68
CA LYS A 71 -20.76 0.79 -9.16
C LYS A 71 -19.53 -0.12 -9.22
N TYR A 72 -18.38 0.33 -8.69
CA TYR A 72 -17.19 -0.48 -8.63
C TYR A 72 -17.46 -1.82 -7.96
N ASP A 73 -17.00 -2.90 -8.59
CA ASP A 73 -17.37 -4.25 -8.16
C ASP A 73 -16.86 -4.55 -6.74
N PRO A 74 -17.71 -5.08 -5.85
CA PRO A 74 -17.29 -5.41 -4.49
C PRO A 74 -16.41 -6.66 -4.48
N GLN A 75 -15.46 -6.67 -3.54
CA GLN A 75 -14.61 -7.84 -3.31
C GLN A 75 -15.44 -9.00 -2.76
N ASN A 76 -15.22 -10.20 -3.31
CA ASN A 76 -15.84 -11.42 -2.81
C ASN A 76 -14.92 -12.63 -2.96
N LEU A 77 -15.01 -13.55 -1.99
CA LEU A 77 -14.14 -14.70 -1.87
C LEU A 77 -14.21 -15.61 -3.10
N LYS A 78 -15.40 -15.81 -3.67
CA LYS A 78 -15.56 -16.63 -4.88
C LYS A 78 -14.76 -16.11 -6.06
N SER A 79 -14.80 -14.79 -6.29
CA SER A 79 -14.08 -14.16 -7.40
C SER A 79 -12.58 -14.24 -7.16
N TRP A 80 -12.13 -13.93 -5.94
CA TRP A 80 -10.74 -14.10 -5.52
C TRP A 80 -10.24 -15.54 -5.68
N LEU A 81 -11.00 -16.55 -5.25
CA LEU A 81 -10.63 -17.97 -5.41
C LEU A 81 -10.48 -18.41 -6.88
N LYS A 82 -11.19 -17.73 -7.79
CA LYS A 82 -11.22 -18.04 -9.23
C LYS A 82 -10.31 -17.13 -10.04
N GLU A 83 -9.65 -16.18 -9.40
CA GLU A 83 -8.71 -15.28 -10.05
C GLU A 83 -7.55 -16.10 -10.60
N LYS A 84 -7.38 -16.06 -11.92
CA LYS A 84 -6.38 -16.88 -12.63
C LYS A 84 -4.97 -16.55 -12.19
N ASP A 85 -4.77 -15.28 -11.86
CA ASP A 85 -3.51 -14.76 -11.42
C ASP A 85 -3.29 -14.99 -9.91
N ARG A 86 -4.17 -15.68 -9.20
CA ARG A 86 -3.95 -15.90 -7.78
C ARG A 86 -2.87 -16.94 -7.54
N ASN A 87 -1.87 -16.60 -6.73
CA ASN A 87 -0.95 -17.57 -6.16
C ASN A 87 -1.67 -18.53 -5.19
N PRO A 88 -1.79 -19.84 -5.50
CA PRO A 88 -2.36 -20.78 -4.56
C PRO A 88 -1.46 -20.91 -3.33
N VAL A 89 -2.11 -21.02 -2.17
CA VAL A 89 -1.45 -21.47 -0.93
C VAL A 89 -1.40 -22.99 -1.02
N THR A 90 -0.20 -23.57 -0.95
CA THR A 90 0.01 -25.03 -1.00
C THR A 90 0.81 -25.49 0.20
N ASP A 91 0.88 -26.79 0.45
CA ASP A 91 1.70 -27.32 1.56
C ASP A 91 3.19 -27.06 1.38
N GLU A 92 3.64 -26.98 0.12
CA GLU A 92 5.00 -26.64 -0.25
C GLU A 92 5.28 -25.13 -0.11
N ARG A 93 4.28 -24.27 -0.35
CA ARG A 93 4.43 -22.79 -0.34
C ARG A 93 3.32 -22.13 0.47
N LYS A 94 3.52 -22.06 1.78
CA LYS A 94 2.56 -21.48 2.75
C LYS A 94 3.17 -20.46 3.72
N THR A 95 4.48 -20.29 3.73
CA THR A 95 5.14 -19.42 4.71
C THR A 95 5.34 -18.01 4.14
N ILE A 96 4.92 -16.97 4.87
CA ILE A 96 5.32 -15.59 4.59
C ILE A 96 6.65 -15.34 5.31
N TYR A 97 7.67 -14.90 4.57
CA TYR A 97 8.95 -14.49 5.14
C TYR A 97 9.06 -12.98 5.18
N VAL A 98 9.60 -12.45 6.28
CA VAL A 98 9.97 -11.03 6.42
C VAL A 98 11.49 -10.95 6.47
N ALA A 99 12.12 -10.34 5.49
CA ALA A 99 13.54 -10.02 5.52
C ALA A 99 13.75 -8.67 6.22
N PRO A 100 14.59 -8.62 7.27
CA PRO A 100 14.86 -7.39 7.98
C PRO A 100 15.63 -6.39 7.12
N VAL A 101 15.64 -5.13 7.56
CA VAL A 101 16.42 -4.07 6.90
C VAL A 101 17.89 -4.47 6.79
N PRO A 102 18.51 -4.39 5.59
CA PRO A 102 19.92 -4.71 5.43
C PRO A 102 20.80 -3.85 6.34
N SER A 103 21.75 -4.51 7.00
CA SER A 103 22.78 -3.81 7.77
C SER A 103 23.71 -3.01 6.85
N VAL A 104 24.51 -2.09 7.38
CA VAL A 104 25.47 -1.31 6.57
C VAL A 104 26.88 -1.60 7.04
N ASP A 105 27.74 -2.05 6.12
CA ASP A 105 29.16 -2.31 6.34
C ASP A 105 29.96 -1.04 6.67
N ALA A 106 31.06 -1.20 7.39
CA ALA A 106 31.90 -0.07 7.82
C ALA A 106 32.47 0.74 6.65
N ARG A 107 32.76 0.09 5.51
CA ARG A 107 33.33 0.75 4.32
C ARG A 107 32.35 1.70 3.64
N VAL A 108 31.04 1.47 3.81
CA VAL A 108 29.97 2.28 3.22
C VAL A 108 29.11 2.96 4.28
N ARG A 109 29.72 3.34 5.42
CA ARG A 109 29.01 3.99 6.54
C ARG A 109 28.17 5.22 6.14
N TYR A 110 28.57 5.92 5.08
CA TYR A 110 27.84 7.07 4.53
C TYR A 110 26.42 6.70 4.04
N VAL A 111 26.17 5.44 3.68
CA VAL A 111 24.85 4.94 3.26
C VAL A 111 23.84 5.01 4.42
N LYS A 112 24.29 4.98 5.68
CA LYS A 112 23.40 5.16 6.85
C LYS A 112 22.80 6.56 6.91
N GLU A 113 23.50 7.56 6.41
CA GLU A 113 23.07 8.97 6.44
C GLU A 113 21.94 9.22 5.45
N TRP A 114 21.79 8.40 4.40
CA TRP A 114 20.76 8.55 3.37
C TRP A 114 19.34 8.27 3.86
N VAL A 115 19.19 7.64 5.03
CA VAL A 115 17.90 7.32 5.62
C VAL A 115 17.29 8.50 6.38
N GLN A 116 18.08 9.53 6.70
CA GLN A 116 17.57 10.67 7.45
C GLN A 116 17.05 11.74 6.50
N PRO A 117 15.83 12.28 6.74
CA PRO A 117 15.32 13.36 5.92
C PRO A 117 16.12 14.64 6.17
N MET A 118 16.48 15.33 5.09
CA MET A 118 17.20 16.60 5.04
C MET A 118 16.25 17.77 5.31
N LEU A 119 15.80 17.88 6.56
CA LEU A 119 14.92 18.96 6.97
C LEU A 119 15.72 20.23 7.28
N SER A 120 15.26 21.36 6.75
CA SER A 120 15.89 22.68 6.92
C SER A 120 15.77 23.22 8.35
N ASP A 121 14.83 22.70 9.12
CA ASP A 121 14.44 23.25 10.42
C ASP A 121 15.21 22.61 11.58
N ASP A 122 15.89 23.43 12.41
CA ASP A 122 16.72 22.95 13.53
C ASP A 122 15.92 22.24 14.62
N THR A 123 14.62 22.52 14.72
CA THR A 123 13.69 21.81 15.62
C THR A 123 13.38 20.40 15.11
N ALA A 124 13.34 20.21 13.79
CA ALA A 124 13.14 18.91 13.15
C ALA A 124 14.40 18.03 13.23
N LYS A 125 15.59 18.64 13.19
CA LYS A 125 16.87 17.92 13.41
C LYS A 125 16.98 17.31 14.81
N LYS A 126 16.43 17.95 15.85
CA LYS A 126 16.36 17.37 17.21
C LYS A 126 15.31 16.26 17.35
N LYS A 127 14.27 16.25 16.49
CA LYS A 127 13.26 15.18 16.40
C LYS A 127 13.65 14.05 15.45
N ALA A 128 14.78 14.13 14.73
CA ALA A 128 15.22 13.12 13.75
C ALA A 128 15.67 11.78 14.38
N SER A 129 15.57 11.63 15.70
CA SER A 129 15.83 10.39 16.43
C SER A 129 14.54 9.61 16.73
N ILE A 130 13.58 9.63 15.82
CA ILE A 130 12.43 8.71 15.92
C ILE A 130 12.94 7.29 15.62
N ALA A 131 12.60 6.35 16.48
CA ALA A 131 12.98 4.96 16.29
C ALA A 131 12.25 4.39 15.08
N ARG A 132 12.95 3.55 14.32
CA ARG A 132 12.37 2.87 13.16
C ARG A 132 11.49 1.70 13.62
N PRO A 133 10.52 1.27 12.80
CA PRO A 133 9.72 0.09 13.11
C PRO A 133 10.61 -1.11 13.43
N ASN A 134 10.33 -1.77 14.55
CA ASN A 134 10.99 -3.03 14.85
C ASN A 134 10.45 -4.11 13.91
N VAL A 135 11.33 -4.91 13.32
CA VAL A 135 10.92 -6.03 12.46
C VAL A 135 10.07 -7.05 13.22
N ALA A 136 10.26 -7.18 14.54
CA ALA A 136 9.44 -8.05 15.37
C ALA A 136 7.97 -7.59 15.37
N ASP A 137 7.72 -6.28 15.49
CA ASP A 137 6.36 -5.71 15.46
C ASP A 137 5.70 -5.94 14.10
N VAL A 138 6.48 -5.86 13.00
CA VAL A 138 5.98 -6.19 11.65
C VAL A 138 5.59 -7.67 11.56
N VAL A 139 6.44 -8.58 12.05
CA VAL A 139 6.14 -10.01 12.05
C VAL A 139 4.89 -10.32 12.89
N GLU A 140 4.78 -9.72 14.08
CA GLU A 140 3.62 -9.86 14.96
C GLU A 140 2.34 -9.35 14.29
N TYR A 141 2.38 -8.15 13.72
CA TYR A 141 1.26 -7.57 12.99
C TYR A 141 0.80 -8.48 11.84
N LEU A 142 1.73 -8.98 11.03
CA LEU A 142 1.40 -9.87 9.92
C LEU A 142 0.89 -11.23 10.37
N THR A 143 1.38 -11.75 11.50
CA THR A 143 0.87 -12.98 12.10
C THR A 143 -0.58 -12.80 12.56
N ALA A 144 -0.90 -11.64 13.15
CA ALA A 144 -2.27 -11.31 13.56
C ALA A 144 -3.19 -11.09 12.35
N PHE A 145 -2.69 -10.49 11.27
CA PHE A 145 -3.47 -10.20 10.07
C PHE A 145 -3.71 -11.45 9.19
N TYR A 146 -2.67 -12.27 8.97
CA TYR A 146 -2.73 -13.48 8.16
C TYR A 146 -2.84 -14.73 9.04
N THR A 147 -3.96 -14.86 9.73
CA THR A 147 -4.20 -15.88 10.78
C THR A 147 -3.97 -17.34 10.37
N ASN A 148 -4.04 -17.66 9.07
CA ASN A 148 -3.88 -19.03 8.55
C ASN A 148 -2.56 -19.26 7.81
N LEU A 149 -1.65 -18.27 7.77
CA LEU A 149 -0.34 -18.38 7.12
C LEU A 149 0.77 -18.21 8.16
N PRO A 150 1.70 -19.16 8.28
CA PRO A 150 2.89 -18.97 9.10
C PRO A 150 3.69 -17.75 8.63
N VAL A 151 4.03 -16.85 9.54
CA VAL A 151 4.92 -15.71 9.28
C VAL A 151 6.25 -15.95 9.99
N LYS A 152 7.36 -15.81 9.29
CA LYS A 152 8.71 -16.04 9.83
C LYS A 152 9.66 -14.90 9.48
N LEU A 153 10.56 -14.59 10.40
CA LEU A 153 11.71 -13.73 10.12
C LEU A 153 12.75 -14.51 9.30
N LEU A 154 13.17 -13.95 8.16
CA LEU A 154 14.26 -14.49 7.36
C LEU A 154 15.60 -14.06 7.96
N SER A 155 16.23 -14.96 8.72
CA SER A 155 17.49 -14.68 9.41
C SER A 155 18.75 -14.94 8.58
N LYS A 156 18.62 -15.68 7.47
CA LYS A 156 19.71 -16.02 6.54
C LYS A 156 19.21 -15.92 5.10
N PRO A 157 20.03 -15.39 4.17
CA PRO A 157 21.35 -14.80 4.39
C PRO A 157 21.27 -13.47 5.19
N LYS A 158 22.39 -13.07 5.82
CA LYS A 158 22.47 -11.76 6.47
C LYS A 158 22.65 -10.69 5.40
N LEU A 159 21.64 -9.83 5.24
CA LEU A 159 21.67 -8.76 4.27
C LEU A 159 22.54 -7.61 4.74
N GLN A 160 23.42 -7.13 3.87
CA GLN A 160 24.32 -6.04 4.19
C GLN A 160 24.68 -5.17 2.98
N PHE A 161 24.49 -3.86 3.09
CA PHE A 161 25.05 -2.91 2.13
C PHE A 161 26.57 -2.84 2.29
N THR A 162 27.30 -3.00 1.18
CA THR A 162 28.77 -2.99 1.10
C THR A 162 29.24 -2.21 -0.14
N SER A 163 30.56 -2.04 -0.30
CA SER A 163 31.14 -1.40 -1.47
C SER A 163 30.85 -2.19 -2.75
N TRP A 164 30.53 -1.49 -3.84
CA TRP A 164 30.46 -2.10 -5.17
C TRP A 164 31.80 -1.90 -5.91
N GLY A 165 32.56 -2.99 -6.08
CA GLY A 165 33.89 -2.98 -6.70
C GLY A 165 35.03 -2.49 -5.78
N ASP A 166 36.26 -2.59 -6.28
CA ASP A 166 37.50 -2.18 -5.60
C ASP A 166 37.90 -0.71 -5.87
N ASP A 167 37.08 0.02 -6.62
CA ASP A 167 37.54 1.27 -7.22
C ASP A 167 37.39 2.50 -6.32
N GLN A 168 38.53 3.16 -6.20
CA GLN A 168 38.72 4.49 -5.63
C GLN A 168 37.70 5.49 -6.18
N ALA A 169 37.31 6.40 -5.29
CA ALA A 169 36.54 7.61 -5.52
C ALA A 169 36.92 8.34 -6.82
N THR A 170 36.36 7.93 -7.95
CA THR A 170 36.60 8.57 -9.24
C THR A 170 35.35 9.31 -9.68
N LYS A 171 35.48 10.64 -9.61
CA LYS A 171 34.56 11.70 -10.09
C LYS A 171 33.34 11.97 -9.21
N LYS A 172 33.47 13.01 -8.37
CA LYS A 172 32.44 13.67 -7.53
C LYS A 172 31.20 14.22 -8.28
N ARG A 173 30.95 13.84 -9.53
CA ARG A 173 29.93 14.41 -10.43
C ARG A 173 29.05 13.37 -11.15
N ALA A 174 29.14 12.07 -10.83
CA ALA A 174 28.28 11.09 -11.46
C ALA A 174 26.82 11.24 -10.96
N LYS A 175 25.86 11.33 -11.89
CA LYS A 175 24.41 11.40 -11.62
C LYS A 175 23.93 10.16 -10.85
N VAL A 176 24.57 9.01 -11.10
CA VAL A 176 24.29 7.72 -10.46
C VAL A 176 25.56 7.21 -9.77
N SER A 177 25.41 6.70 -8.56
CA SER A 177 26.44 5.96 -7.81
C SER A 177 25.96 4.54 -7.57
N TYR A 178 26.86 3.65 -7.15
CA TYR A 178 26.53 2.25 -6.91
C TYR A 178 26.87 1.85 -5.48
N VAL A 179 26.02 1.03 -4.88
CA VAL A 179 26.26 0.32 -3.63
C VAL A 179 25.92 -1.15 -3.86
N ALA A 180 26.61 -2.06 -3.18
CA ALA A 180 26.33 -3.49 -3.27
C ALA A 180 25.40 -3.90 -2.14
N LEU A 181 24.41 -4.74 -2.41
CA LEU A 181 23.65 -5.45 -1.39
C LEU A 181 24.12 -6.91 -1.34
N SER A 182 24.89 -7.24 -0.30
CA SER A 182 25.33 -8.60 -0.02
C SER A 182 24.13 -9.46 0.42
N ILE A 183 23.98 -10.60 -0.25
CA ILE A 183 22.92 -11.59 -0.04
C ILE A 183 23.53 -12.95 0.34
N GLY A 184 24.67 -12.96 1.03
CA GLY A 184 25.38 -14.17 1.42
C GLY A 184 26.71 -14.31 0.69
N SER A 185 26.82 -15.26 -0.23
CA SER A 185 28.01 -15.45 -1.08
C SER A 185 28.03 -14.52 -2.30
N GLU A 186 26.92 -13.88 -2.60
CA GLU A 186 26.72 -13.02 -3.76
C GLU A 186 26.37 -11.60 -3.33
N ALA A 187 26.48 -10.65 -4.26
CA ALA A 187 26.07 -9.28 -4.05
C ALA A 187 25.36 -8.73 -5.28
N VAL A 188 24.26 -8.02 -5.06
CA VAL A 188 23.49 -7.35 -6.10
C VAL A 188 23.92 -5.88 -6.20
N ARG A 189 24.12 -5.38 -7.41
CA ARG A 189 24.44 -3.97 -7.64
C ARG A 189 23.18 -3.13 -7.51
N ILE A 190 23.16 -2.22 -6.55
CA ILE A 190 22.07 -1.27 -6.35
C ILE A 190 22.49 0.10 -6.87
N ARG A 191 21.72 0.63 -7.82
CA ARG A 191 21.83 2.01 -8.30
C ARG A 191 21.32 2.96 -7.21
N ALA A 192 22.06 4.05 -7.03
CA ALA A 192 21.68 5.11 -6.12
C ALA A 192 21.79 6.48 -6.82
N ARG A 193 20.81 7.35 -6.62
CA ARG A 193 20.78 8.72 -7.17
C ARG A 193 20.52 9.75 -6.07
N PRO A 194 20.82 11.04 -6.29
CA PRO A 194 20.29 12.11 -5.43
C PRO A 194 18.75 12.13 -5.48
N SER A 195 18.07 12.47 -4.38
CA SER A 195 16.60 12.58 -4.39
C SER A 195 16.14 13.77 -5.23
N ASN A 196 15.15 13.57 -6.10
CA ASN A 196 14.63 14.62 -6.98
C ASN A 196 13.96 15.75 -6.18
N ASP A 197 13.26 15.41 -5.09
CA ASP A 197 12.59 16.36 -4.21
C ASP A 197 13.47 16.93 -3.09
N SER A 198 14.73 16.48 -3.02
CA SER A 198 15.71 16.88 -2.00
C SER A 198 15.30 16.59 -0.55
N ILE A 199 14.28 15.76 -0.30
CA ILE A 199 13.89 15.36 1.07
C ILE A 199 14.91 14.40 1.66
N PHE A 200 15.49 13.52 0.86
CA PHE A 200 16.57 12.63 1.28
C PHE A 200 17.84 12.92 0.48
N ALA A 201 19.01 12.61 1.08
CA ALA A 201 20.29 12.82 0.39
C ALA A 201 20.40 11.98 -0.88
N ARG A 202 19.94 10.73 -0.83
CA ARG A 202 19.92 9.79 -1.95
C ARG A 202 18.77 8.81 -1.84
N GLN A 203 18.42 8.25 -3.00
CA GLN A 203 17.43 7.19 -3.18
C GLN A 203 18.10 5.95 -3.77
N LEU A 204 17.60 4.76 -3.41
CA LEU A 204 18.01 3.48 -3.98
C LEU A 204 17.00 3.03 -5.04
N ASN A 205 17.47 2.37 -6.10
CA ASN A 205 16.58 1.85 -7.12
C ASN A 205 15.82 0.63 -6.60
N LEU A 206 14.49 0.66 -6.74
CA LEU A 206 13.57 -0.35 -6.27
C LEU A 206 13.73 -1.69 -7.01
N GLU A 207 13.93 -1.65 -8.33
CA GLU A 207 14.07 -2.86 -9.14
C GLU A 207 15.30 -3.67 -8.72
N ASP A 208 16.44 -3.00 -8.52
CA ASP A 208 17.66 -3.66 -8.05
C ASP A 208 17.49 -4.30 -6.65
N ILE A 209 16.63 -3.73 -5.81
CA ILE A 209 16.28 -4.27 -4.49
C ILE A 209 15.34 -5.49 -4.62
N LEU A 210 14.37 -5.44 -5.54
CA LEU A 210 13.48 -6.57 -5.83
C LEU A 210 14.25 -7.75 -6.43
N ASP A 211 15.25 -7.50 -7.28
CA ASP A 211 16.16 -8.54 -7.79
C ASP A 211 16.88 -9.27 -6.64
N ALA A 212 17.36 -8.52 -5.65
CA ALA A 212 17.97 -9.11 -4.46
C ALA A 212 16.94 -9.92 -3.64
N ALA A 213 15.69 -9.44 -3.52
CA ALA A 213 14.63 -10.17 -2.84
C ALA A 213 14.28 -11.49 -3.57
N MET A 214 14.25 -11.49 -4.91
CA MET A 214 14.03 -12.71 -5.69
C MET A 214 15.15 -13.73 -5.49
N ALA A 215 16.40 -13.28 -5.42
CA ALA A 215 17.56 -14.16 -5.23
C ALA A 215 17.57 -14.86 -3.85
N ILE A 216 16.99 -14.25 -2.82
CA ILE A 216 16.97 -14.81 -1.45
C ILE A 216 15.65 -15.49 -1.08
N LEU A 217 14.68 -15.57 -2.01
CA LEU A 217 13.36 -16.15 -1.76
C LEU A 217 13.46 -17.63 -1.37
N PRO A 218 13.04 -18.02 -0.15
CA PRO A 218 13.04 -19.43 0.24
C PRO A 218 12.13 -20.28 -0.65
N SER A 219 12.49 -21.56 -0.85
CA SER A 219 11.71 -22.48 -1.69
C SER A 219 10.32 -22.76 -1.12
N ASP A 220 10.14 -22.71 0.21
CA ASP A 220 8.85 -22.90 0.88
C ASP A 220 8.05 -21.61 1.07
N ALA A 221 8.57 -20.49 0.57
CA ALA A 221 7.92 -19.20 0.72
C ALA A 221 6.67 -19.12 -0.15
N TYR A 222 5.56 -18.77 0.50
CA TYR A 222 4.38 -18.22 -0.16
C TYR A 222 4.67 -16.81 -0.68
N ALA A 223 5.34 -16.00 0.14
CA ALA A 223 5.74 -14.63 -0.15
C ALA A 223 6.98 -14.23 0.66
N LEU A 224 7.76 -13.27 0.16
CA LEU A 224 8.83 -12.59 0.88
C LEU A 224 8.60 -11.07 0.88
N LEU A 225 8.60 -10.46 2.06
CA LEU A 225 8.63 -9.01 2.23
C LEU A 225 10.03 -8.56 2.67
N LEU A 226 10.72 -7.78 1.86
CA LEU A 226 11.98 -7.13 2.20
C LEU A 226 11.71 -5.71 2.75
N LEU A 227 12.10 -5.48 3.99
CA LEU A 227 12.05 -4.15 4.59
C LEU A 227 13.29 -3.34 4.20
N VAL A 228 13.10 -2.07 3.90
CA VAL A 228 14.16 -1.12 3.57
C VAL A 228 13.89 0.18 4.34
N ASP A 229 14.93 0.89 4.76
CA ASP A 229 14.74 2.21 5.38
C ASP A 229 15.14 3.36 4.47
N HIS A 230 15.86 3.08 3.39
CA HIS A 230 16.25 4.07 2.39
C HIS A 230 15.08 4.47 1.52
N ASP A 231 15.04 5.74 1.13
CA ASP A 231 14.08 6.22 0.14
C ASP A 231 14.30 5.51 -1.21
N LEU A 232 13.21 5.20 -1.91
CA LEU A 232 13.27 4.37 -3.12
C LEU A 232 12.79 5.14 -4.35
N TYR A 233 13.25 4.71 -5.51
CA TYR A 233 12.73 5.15 -6.82
C TYR A 233 12.69 4.00 -7.81
N GLU A 234 11.79 4.08 -8.78
CA GLU A 234 11.67 3.07 -9.83
C GLU A 234 12.32 3.56 -11.14
N GLU A 235 11.82 4.67 -11.68
CA GLU A 235 12.28 5.24 -12.94
C GLU A 235 12.92 6.62 -12.75
N GLU A 236 13.56 7.15 -13.81
CA GLU A 236 14.23 8.45 -13.75
C GLU A 236 13.26 9.61 -13.46
N ASP A 237 12.03 9.50 -13.96
CA ASP A 237 11.03 10.58 -13.90
C ASP A 237 10.15 10.53 -12.64
N ASN A 238 10.14 9.42 -11.90
CA ASN A 238 9.41 9.37 -10.62
C ASN A 238 10.17 10.19 -9.57
N ASP A 239 9.44 10.89 -8.70
CA ASP A 239 10.07 11.56 -7.56
C ASP A 239 10.55 10.54 -6.52
N PHE A 240 9.68 9.61 -6.13
CA PHE A 240 9.98 8.51 -5.21
C PHE A 240 8.91 7.40 -5.30
N CYS A 241 9.18 6.26 -4.67
CA CYS A 241 8.19 5.24 -4.37
C CYS A 241 8.40 4.71 -2.94
N CYS A 242 7.34 4.28 -2.27
CA CYS A 242 7.46 3.68 -0.93
C CYS A 242 7.65 2.17 -0.98
N GLY A 243 7.54 1.54 -2.15
CA GLY A 243 7.66 0.10 -2.30
C GLY A 243 6.94 -0.42 -3.54
N ARG A 244 7.08 -1.73 -3.76
CA ARG A 244 6.44 -2.45 -4.86
C ARG A 244 6.40 -3.94 -4.56
N ALA A 245 5.39 -4.60 -5.13
CA ALA A 245 5.21 -6.03 -5.11
C ALA A 245 5.27 -6.62 -6.52
N TYR A 246 5.97 -7.75 -6.66
CA TYR A 246 5.90 -8.66 -7.80
C TYR A 246 5.25 -9.95 -7.33
N GLY A 247 3.91 -9.98 -7.38
CA GLY A 247 3.19 -11.13 -6.88
C GLY A 247 3.46 -12.41 -7.68
N GLY A 248 3.68 -12.33 -9.00
CA GLY A 248 4.14 -13.49 -9.79
C GLY A 248 5.46 -14.08 -9.28
N SER A 249 6.39 -13.23 -8.83
CA SER A 249 7.66 -13.62 -8.22
C SER A 249 7.59 -13.81 -6.71
N ARG A 250 6.42 -13.57 -6.09
CA ARG A 250 6.17 -13.72 -4.64
C ARG A 250 7.09 -12.86 -3.76
N VAL A 251 7.50 -11.70 -4.24
CA VAL A 251 8.36 -10.76 -3.50
C VAL A 251 7.74 -9.38 -3.42
N ALA A 252 8.04 -8.65 -2.35
CA ALA A 252 7.90 -7.20 -2.30
C ALA A 252 9.05 -6.57 -1.55
N ALA A 253 9.28 -5.30 -1.83
CA ALA A 253 10.13 -4.43 -1.04
C ALA A 253 9.31 -3.22 -0.58
N VAL A 254 9.44 -2.86 0.70
CA VAL A 254 8.78 -1.69 1.27
C VAL A 254 9.78 -0.84 2.04
N SER A 255 9.75 0.46 1.77
CA SER A 255 10.54 1.47 2.44
C SER A 255 9.78 2.16 3.57
N SER A 256 10.43 2.32 4.71
CA SER A 256 9.93 3.13 5.83
C SER A 256 10.26 4.63 5.71
N ALA A 257 11.09 5.04 4.73
CA ALA A 257 11.65 6.39 4.66
C ALA A 257 10.58 7.49 4.67
N ARG A 258 9.57 7.34 3.81
CA ARG A 258 8.52 8.34 3.57
C ARG A 258 7.41 8.33 4.60
N TYR A 259 7.40 7.34 5.48
CA TYR A 259 6.48 7.20 6.61
C TYR A 259 7.11 7.68 7.93
N ASN A 260 8.26 8.35 7.87
CA ASN A 260 8.89 8.94 9.03
C ASN A 260 8.05 10.14 9.53
N PRO A 261 7.55 10.14 10.80
CA PRO A 261 6.69 11.18 11.34
C PRO A 261 7.20 12.60 11.28
N VAL A 262 8.53 12.77 11.19
CA VAL A 262 9.10 14.11 11.08
C VAL A 262 8.65 14.76 9.75
N LEU A 263 8.21 13.97 8.77
CA LEU A 263 7.66 14.43 7.50
C LEU A 263 6.18 14.81 7.56
N ASP A 264 5.42 14.37 8.56
CA ASP A 264 3.96 14.51 8.59
C ASP A 264 3.47 15.95 8.45
N THR A 265 4.14 16.90 9.10
CA THR A 265 3.78 18.33 8.96
C THR A 265 4.02 18.83 7.54
N ALA A 266 5.13 18.40 6.90
CA ALA A 266 5.45 18.78 5.53
C ALA A 266 4.53 18.07 4.51
N GLN A 267 4.10 16.85 4.82
CA GLN A 267 3.19 16.05 4.01
C GLN A 267 1.71 16.36 4.27
N GLN A 268 1.40 17.14 5.31
CA GLN A 268 0.04 17.48 5.75
C GLN A 268 -0.78 16.22 6.13
N VAL A 269 -0.15 15.28 6.83
CA VAL A 269 -0.80 14.04 7.28
C VAL A 269 -1.87 14.36 8.33
N GLU A 270 -3.11 13.94 8.07
CA GLU A 270 -4.22 14.04 9.02
C GLU A 270 -4.08 12.95 10.08
N ARG A 271 -3.77 13.35 11.33
CA ARG A 271 -3.54 12.42 12.45
C ARG A 271 -4.72 12.26 13.39
N GLU A 272 -5.55 13.28 13.53
CA GLU A 272 -6.63 13.28 14.53
C GLU A 272 -7.80 12.40 14.08
N HIS A 273 -8.05 12.40 12.78
CA HIS A 273 -9.12 11.63 12.14
C HIS A 273 -8.58 10.58 11.16
N ALA A 274 -7.36 10.08 11.39
CA ALA A 274 -6.87 8.92 10.66
C ALA A 274 -7.67 7.66 11.02
N TRP A 275 -7.70 6.64 10.16
CA TRP A 275 -8.33 5.37 10.52
C TRP A 275 -7.75 4.81 11.82
N PRO A 276 -8.56 4.38 12.81
CA PRO A 276 -10.02 4.19 12.81
C PRO A 276 -10.87 5.43 13.07
N ALA A 277 -10.29 6.52 13.56
CA ALA A 277 -10.96 7.74 13.98
C ALA A 277 -11.60 8.57 12.84
N SER A 278 -11.29 8.26 11.58
CA SER A 278 -11.93 8.86 10.39
C SER A 278 -13.46 8.71 10.38
N HIS A 279 -13.98 7.70 11.10
CA HIS A 279 -15.41 7.51 11.32
C HIS A 279 -16.06 8.53 12.26
N CYS A 280 -15.34 9.52 12.80
CA CYS A 280 -15.98 10.57 13.62
C CYS A 280 -17.09 11.28 12.84
N GLN A 281 -18.32 11.25 13.38
CA GLN A 281 -19.48 11.81 12.70
C GLN A 281 -19.30 13.31 12.39
N LYS A 282 -18.80 14.09 13.36
CA LYS A 282 -18.53 15.52 13.19
C LYS A 282 -17.51 15.80 12.09
N TYR A 283 -16.47 14.97 12.00
CA TYR A 283 -15.45 15.08 10.96
C TYR A 283 -16.04 14.81 9.58
N VAL A 284 -16.75 13.69 9.43
CA VAL A 284 -17.43 13.29 8.19
C VAL A 284 -18.39 14.38 7.71
N ASP A 285 -19.24 14.90 8.60
CA ASP A 285 -20.22 15.94 8.25
C ASP A 285 -19.55 17.25 7.82
N THR A 286 -18.48 17.64 8.52
CA THR A 286 -17.69 18.83 8.17
C THR A 286 -17.03 18.67 6.81
N TYR A 287 -16.44 17.50 6.55
CA TYR A 287 -15.79 17.18 5.29
C TYR A 287 -16.78 17.24 4.11
N VAL A 288 -17.93 16.56 4.25
CA VAL A 288 -18.99 16.58 3.24
C VAL A 288 -19.55 17.99 3.02
N LYS A 289 -19.72 18.79 4.09
CA LYS A 289 -20.21 20.17 3.98
C LYS A 289 -19.22 21.06 3.23
N ASN A 290 -17.95 21.04 3.62
CA ASN A 290 -16.91 21.86 3.01
C ASN A 290 -16.80 21.59 1.50
N ALA A 291 -16.87 20.32 1.09
CA ALA A 291 -16.85 19.94 -0.32
C ALA A 291 -18.01 20.54 -1.13
N ASN A 292 -19.20 20.64 -0.53
CA ASN A 292 -20.38 21.24 -1.18
C ASN A 292 -20.27 22.76 -1.33
N ASP A 293 -19.63 23.43 -0.37
CA ASP A 293 -19.46 24.89 -0.37
C ASP A 293 -18.36 25.35 -1.35
N SER A 294 -17.40 24.48 -1.70
CA SER A 294 -16.29 24.75 -2.64
C SER A 294 -16.64 24.70 -4.15
N GLY A 295 -17.92 24.54 -4.52
CA GLY A 295 -18.43 24.92 -5.84
C GLY A 295 -18.25 23.93 -7.00
N ALA A 296 -19.30 23.15 -7.28
CA ALA A 296 -19.66 22.67 -8.62
C ALA A 296 -21.08 23.16 -8.95
N PRO A 297 -21.43 23.45 -10.22
CA PRO A 297 -22.68 24.10 -10.57
C PRO A 297 -23.86 23.19 -10.22
N ALA A 298 -24.76 23.70 -9.37
CA ALA A 298 -25.95 23.01 -8.91
C ALA A 298 -26.78 22.52 -10.11
N ARG A 299 -26.80 21.21 -10.35
CA ARG A 299 -27.89 20.61 -11.12
C ARG A 299 -29.19 20.78 -10.32
N LYS A 300 -30.19 21.31 -11.01
CA LYS A 300 -31.56 21.63 -10.57
C LYS A 300 -31.99 20.85 -9.33
N LYS A 301 -32.29 21.59 -8.25
CA LYS A 301 -33.00 21.10 -7.08
C LYS A 301 -34.35 20.54 -7.50
N GLU A 302 -34.51 19.22 -7.46
CA GLU A 302 -35.83 18.62 -7.36
C GLU A 302 -36.25 18.68 -5.88
N LYS A 303 -37.47 19.17 -5.67
CA LYS A 303 -38.00 19.53 -4.35
C LYS A 303 -38.47 18.26 -3.65
N THR A 304 -37.56 17.55 -2.98
CA THR A 304 -37.94 16.41 -2.13
C THR A 304 -38.35 16.90 -0.76
N SER A 305 -39.61 16.67 -0.43
CA SER A 305 -40.21 16.82 0.89
C SER A 305 -39.33 16.18 1.97
N MET A 306 -38.85 16.98 2.92
CA MET A 306 -38.27 16.47 4.16
C MET A 306 -39.37 15.76 4.96
N GLN A 307 -39.44 14.44 4.85
CA GLN A 307 -39.93 13.62 5.94
C GLN A 307 -38.73 13.28 6.81
N THR A 308 -38.64 13.99 7.93
CA THR A 308 -37.81 13.60 9.06
C THR A 308 -38.46 12.35 9.67
N GLU A 309 -38.11 11.19 9.14
CA GLU A 309 -38.30 9.95 9.89
C GLU A 309 -37.21 9.94 10.98
N GLU A 310 -37.58 10.42 12.17
CA GLU A 310 -36.87 10.09 13.40
C GLU A 310 -36.91 8.57 13.54
N HIS A 311 -35.87 7.90 13.04
CA HIS A 311 -35.64 6.51 13.38
C HIS A 311 -35.19 6.46 14.85
N LYS A 312 -36.20 6.39 15.74
CA LYS A 312 -36.04 5.84 17.08
C LYS A 312 -35.46 4.43 16.94
N ASP A 313 -34.61 4.08 17.90
CA ASP A 313 -33.76 2.90 17.97
C ASP A 313 -32.43 3.05 17.22
N THR A 314 -31.57 3.98 17.67
CA THR A 314 -30.12 3.78 17.58
C THR A 314 -29.75 2.71 18.62
N PRO A 315 -29.30 1.51 18.21
CA PRO A 315 -28.77 0.53 19.13
C PRO A 315 -27.62 1.16 19.94
N ASP A 316 -27.53 0.83 21.22
CA ASP A 316 -26.40 1.22 22.06
C ASP A 316 -25.14 0.48 21.59
N PHE A 317 -24.44 1.08 20.63
CA PHE A 317 -23.19 0.55 20.07
C PHE A 317 -21.96 0.92 20.95
N SER A 318 -22.16 1.30 22.21
CA SER A 318 -21.07 1.69 23.12
C SER A 318 -20.01 0.60 23.35
N SER A 319 -20.25 -0.62 22.87
CA SER A 319 -19.37 -1.80 22.93
C SER A 319 -18.87 -2.31 21.55
N SER A 320 -19.08 -1.59 20.45
CA SER A 320 -18.70 -2.11 19.14
C SER A 320 -17.18 -2.26 18.94
N ALA A 321 -16.78 -3.13 18.01
CA ALA A 321 -15.38 -3.27 17.62
C ALA A 321 -14.79 -1.96 17.09
N MET A 322 -15.59 -1.17 16.35
CA MET A 322 -15.20 0.15 15.87
C MET A 322 -14.95 1.14 17.02
N GLN A 323 -15.85 1.20 18.01
CA GLN A 323 -15.66 2.01 19.20
C GLN A 323 -14.41 1.57 19.99
N ALA A 324 -14.19 0.26 20.13
CA ALA A 324 -13.00 -0.27 20.79
C ALA A 324 -11.72 0.15 20.05
N ALA A 325 -11.71 0.09 18.71
CA ALA A 325 -10.60 0.52 17.89
C ALA A 325 -10.31 2.03 18.02
N VAL A 326 -11.35 2.88 18.02
CA VAL A 326 -11.20 4.33 18.22
C VAL A 326 -10.72 4.65 19.65
N ARG A 327 -11.24 3.95 20.67
CA ARG A 327 -10.74 4.10 22.05
C ARG A 327 -9.28 3.68 22.18
N ALA A 328 -8.90 2.57 21.55
CA ALA A 328 -7.50 2.14 21.52
C ALA A 328 -6.63 3.21 20.84
N PHE A 329 -7.04 3.69 19.66
CA PHE A 329 -6.34 4.73 18.91
C PHE A 329 -6.14 6.04 19.71
N THR A 330 -7.21 6.53 20.33
CA THR A 330 -7.19 7.77 21.14
C THR A 330 -6.46 7.62 22.47
N SER A 331 -6.36 6.39 23.00
CA SER A 331 -5.60 6.10 24.22
C SER A 331 -4.09 6.13 24.02
N VAL A 332 -3.59 6.04 22.78
CA VAL A 332 -2.16 6.15 22.49
C VAL A 332 -1.75 7.62 22.58
N PRO A 333 -0.84 8.00 23.50
CA PRO A 333 -0.35 9.38 23.58
C PRO A 333 0.14 9.90 22.22
N ASN A 334 -0.19 11.15 21.88
CA ASN A 334 0.28 11.79 20.64
C ASN A 334 1.82 11.77 20.51
N THR A 335 2.55 11.70 21.62
CA THR A 335 4.00 11.54 21.66
C THR A 335 4.46 10.12 21.30
N SER A 336 3.75 9.06 21.66
CA SER A 336 4.12 7.67 21.32
C SER A 336 3.58 7.22 19.96
N GLN A 337 2.56 7.89 19.41
CA GLN A 337 2.27 7.85 17.96
C GLN A 337 3.44 8.39 17.11
N SER A 338 4.40 9.08 17.73
CA SER A 338 5.63 9.58 17.12
C SER A 338 6.89 8.77 17.45
N GLU A 339 6.83 7.68 18.22
CA GLU A 339 8.04 6.96 18.64
C GLU A 339 8.30 5.58 18.01
N ALA A 340 7.33 4.86 17.43
CA ALA A 340 7.59 3.63 16.65
C ALA A 340 6.33 2.95 16.08
N ALA A 341 5.17 3.16 16.71
CA ALA A 341 4.17 2.09 16.74
C ALA A 341 3.28 1.90 15.49
N PHE A 342 3.26 2.82 14.52
CA PHE A 342 2.25 2.77 13.45
C PHE A 342 2.70 3.27 12.06
N TYR A 343 3.99 3.18 11.71
CA TYR A 343 4.52 3.73 10.44
C TYR A 343 4.19 2.95 9.17
N GLY A 344 3.35 1.92 9.27
CA GLY A 344 2.94 1.11 8.12
C GLY A 344 1.43 1.00 7.92
N LEU A 345 0.62 1.54 8.83
CA LEU A 345 -0.81 1.22 8.94
C LEU A 345 -1.73 2.43 8.82
N LEU A 346 -1.20 3.63 9.01
CA LEU A 346 -1.91 4.89 8.88
C LEU A 346 -1.57 5.51 7.53
N ASP A 347 -2.19 5.01 6.45
CA ASP A 347 -2.56 5.90 5.35
C ASP A 347 -3.70 5.28 4.56
N CYS A 348 -4.91 5.79 4.81
CA CYS A 348 -6.10 5.46 4.04
C CYS A 348 -7.11 6.59 4.21
N ALA A 349 -6.69 7.81 3.88
CA ALA A 349 -7.57 8.89 3.46
C ALA A 349 -6.70 10.02 2.91
N GLU A 350 -6.87 10.29 1.62
CA GLU A 350 -6.32 11.43 0.87
C GLU A 350 -4.85 11.34 0.43
N ARG A 351 -4.67 11.00 -0.86
CA ARG A 351 -3.45 10.97 -1.70
C ARG A 351 -2.70 9.64 -1.72
N HIS A 352 -3.07 8.75 -2.64
CA HIS A 352 -2.26 7.70 -3.31
C HIS A 352 -1.13 6.94 -2.55
N HIS A 353 -1.13 6.90 -1.22
CA HIS A 353 -0.13 6.19 -0.43
C HIS A 353 -0.74 4.94 0.18
N THR A 354 -0.29 3.77 -0.30
CA THR A 354 -0.76 2.47 0.16
C THR A 354 0.09 1.93 1.31
N SER A 355 -0.56 1.39 2.34
CA SER A 355 0.06 0.85 3.55
C SER A 355 0.84 -0.47 3.33
N LEU A 356 1.66 -0.87 4.32
CA LEU A 356 2.39 -2.16 4.38
C LEU A 356 1.46 -3.37 4.20
N ALA A 357 0.24 -3.29 4.75
CA ALA A 357 -0.76 -4.34 4.62
C ALA A 357 -1.33 -4.41 3.19
N THR A 358 -1.44 -3.27 2.51
CA THR A 358 -1.85 -3.20 1.09
C THR A 358 -0.77 -3.82 0.20
N ALA A 359 0.51 -3.51 0.44
CA ALA A 359 1.62 -4.10 -0.31
C ALA A 359 1.63 -5.64 -0.25
N LEU A 360 1.44 -6.21 0.95
CA LEU A 360 1.32 -7.66 1.14
C LEU A 360 0.02 -8.22 0.59
N ALA A 361 -1.12 -7.54 0.77
CA ALA A 361 -2.39 -7.95 0.17
C ALA A 361 -2.26 -8.11 -1.36
N TRP A 362 -1.46 -7.26 -2.02
CA TRP A 362 -1.18 -7.39 -3.45
C TRP A 362 -0.26 -8.55 -3.81
N ILE A 363 0.81 -8.83 -3.04
CA ILE A 363 1.64 -10.04 -3.25
C ILE A 363 0.77 -11.31 -3.18
N ILE A 364 -0.21 -11.31 -2.29
CA ILE A 364 -1.08 -12.44 -1.98
C ILE A 364 -2.24 -12.55 -2.98
N ALA A 365 -2.76 -11.42 -3.48
CA ALA A 365 -3.93 -11.38 -4.34
C ALA A 365 -3.63 -11.55 -5.83
N SER A 366 -2.48 -11.08 -6.34
CA SER A 366 -2.27 -11.05 -7.80
C SER A 366 -0.89 -11.56 -8.25
N SER A 367 -0.85 -12.40 -9.28
CA SER A 367 0.34 -12.78 -10.04
C SER A 367 0.56 -11.87 -11.24
N THR A 368 -0.28 -10.84 -11.41
CA THR A 368 -0.03 -9.80 -12.41
C THR A 368 1.16 -8.94 -11.98
N PRO A 369 1.98 -8.47 -12.92
CA PRO A 369 3.10 -7.63 -12.60
C PRO A 369 2.56 -6.23 -12.30
N VAL A 370 3.07 -5.64 -11.21
CA VAL A 370 3.05 -4.20 -10.93
C VAL A 370 1.84 -3.67 -10.14
N VAL A 371 2.08 -3.38 -8.85
CA VAL A 371 1.40 -2.29 -8.13
C VAL A 371 2.45 -1.37 -7.55
N CYS A 372 2.37 -0.10 -7.92
CA CYS A 372 3.32 0.93 -7.55
C CYS A 372 2.78 1.76 -6.37
N ILE A 373 3.60 1.94 -5.34
CA ILE A 373 3.29 2.84 -4.22
C ILE A 373 3.98 4.18 -4.50
N SER A 374 3.36 5.06 -5.28
CA SER A 374 3.96 6.33 -5.72
C SER A 374 3.29 7.55 -5.10
N GLY A 375 4.07 8.54 -4.69
CA GLY A 375 3.59 9.86 -4.28
C GLY A 375 3.76 10.94 -5.35
N THR A 376 2.62 11.53 -5.72
CA THR A 376 2.39 12.82 -6.42
C THR A 376 2.81 12.99 -7.89
N GLU A 377 1.81 13.37 -8.69
CA GLU A 377 1.95 14.11 -9.95
C GLU A 377 1.48 15.56 -9.70
N ARG A 378 2.39 16.54 -9.72
CA ARG A 378 2.03 17.98 -9.83
C ARG A 378 2.13 18.40 -11.29
N ARG A 379 1.04 18.29 -12.05
CA ARG A 379 0.74 19.17 -13.22
C ARG A 379 -0.75 19.03 -13.63
N ARG A 380 -1.28 20.14 -14.15
CA ARG A 380 -2.70 20.48 -14.42
C ARG A 380 -3.43 19.56 -15.43
N PRO A 381 -4.78 19.62 -15.54
CA PRO A 381 -5.60 18.53 -16.05
C PRO A 381 -5.63 18.49 -17.57
N ALA A 382 -5.36 17.32 -18.14
CA ALA A 382 -5.80 16.97 -19.48
C ALA A 382 -6.44 15.59 -19.40
N ALA A 383 -7.68 15.50 -19.88
CA ALA A 383 -8.49 14.29 -19.86
C ALA A 383 -7.77 13.12 -20.53
N ALA A 384 -7.49 12.06 -19.77
CA ALA A 384 -7.07 10.78 -20.31
C ALA A 384 -8.26 9.81 -20.25
N ILE A 385 -8.89 9.63 -21.41
CA ILE A 385 -9.86 8.56 -21.67
C ILE A 385 -9.06 7.26 -21.74
N LEU A 386 -9.25 6.35 -20.79
CA LEU A 386 -8.75 4.98 -20.89
C LEU A 386 -9.61 4.23 -21.93
N VAL A 387 -9.11 4.12 -23.16
CA VAL A 387 -9.61 3.18 -24.16
C VAL A 387 -8.86 1.86 -23.97
N PRO A 388 -9.54 0.72 -23.78
CA PRO A 388 -8.88 -0.58 -23.75
C PRO A 388 -8.38 -0.93 -25.16
N CYS A 389 -7.07 -1.11 -25.29
CA CYS A 389 -6.43 -1.55 -26.53
C CYS A 389 -6.81 -3.03 -26.76
N ARG A 390 -7.87 -3.25 -27.55
CA ARG A 390 -8.18 -4.57 -28.12
C ARG A 390 -7.22 -4.83 -29.27
N SER A 391 -6.51 -5.94 -29.20
CA SER A 391 -5.78 -6.52 -30.33
C SER A 391 -6.74 -6.73 -31.51
N ARG A 392 -6.54 -5.95 -32.58
CA ARG A 392 -7.15 -6.21 -33.87
C ARG A 392 -6.26 -7.21 -34.61
N GLN A 393 -6.79 -8.40 -34.83
CA GLN A 393 -6.34 -9.25 -35.92
C GLN A 393 -6.77 -8.57 -37.22
N ASP A 394 -5.81 -8.14 -38.03
CA ASP A 394 -6.06 -7.88 -39.44
C ASP A 394 -5.50 -9.05 -40.24
N ALA A 395 -6.40 -9.67 -40.98
CA ALA A 395 -6.13 -10.69 -41.98
C ALA A 395 -5.65 -10.04 -43.29
N ASP A 396 -4.81 -10.81 -43.98
CA ASP A 396 -4.53 -10.76 -45.41
C ASP A 396 -3.66 -9.63 -45.99
N GLY A 397 -2.56 -10.05 -46.61
CA GLY A 397 -2.30 -9.60 -47.99
C GLY A 397 -0.91 -9.05 -48.32
N ASN A 398 0.00 -9.97 -48.65
CA ASN A 398 1.06 -9.84 -49.66
C ASN A 398 2.39 -9.07 -49.36
N SER A 399 3.44 -9.91 -49.32
CA SER A 399 4.61 -9.90 -50.21
C SER A 399 5.53 -8.68 -50.23
N CYS A 400 6.73 -8.85 -49.67
CA CYS A 400 7.94 -8.84 -50.48
C CYS A 400 9.07 -9.65 -49.83
N ARG A 401 9.94 -10.15 -50.69
CA ARG A 401 10.82 -11.31 -50.57
C ARG A 401 12.29 -10.87 -50.56
N LEU A 402 13.17 -11.79 -50.15
CA LEU A 402 14.64 -11.86 -50.36
C LEU A 402 15.47 -11.02 -49.39
N ASP A 403 16.63 -11.43 -48.87
CA ASP A 403 17.40 -12.68 -48.87
C ASP A 403 18.56 -12.44 -47.87
N GLY A 404 19.13 -13.48 -47.27
CA GLY A 404 20.41 -13.35 -46.57
C GLY A 404 20.66 -14.40 -45.49
N ALA A 405 21.17 -15.55 -45.92
CA ALA A 405 21.58 -16.67 -45.08
C ALA A 405 22.76 -16.34 -44.15
N ILE A 406 22.89 -17.08 -43.05
CA ILE A 406 24.07 -17.89 -42.71
C ILE A 406 23.66 -18.97 -41.69
N GLN A 407 24.18 -20.16 -41.94
CA GLN A 407 23.89 -21.45 -41.33
C GLN A 407 24.58 -21.66 -39.97
N GLY A 408 23.96 -22.50 -39.15
CA GLY A 408 24.62 -23.71 -38.67
C GLY A 408 25.16 -23.71 -37.24
N ALA A 409 24.47 -24.40 -36.33
CA ALA A 409 24.94 -25.67 -35.77
C ALA A 409 23.93 -26.21 -34.74
N ALA A 410 23.62 -27.49 -34.89
CA ALA A 410 22.64 -28.24 -34.13
C ALA A 410 23.24 -28.91 -32.88
N GLY A 411 22.33 -29.20 -31.94
CA GLY A 411 22.42 -30.36 -31.05
C GLY A 411 22.49 -30.02 -29.56
N VAL A 412 21.98 -30.79 -28.60
CA VAL A 412 21.15 -32.01 -28.45
C VAL A 412 20.82 -32.06 -26.93
N LEU A 413 19.81 -32.85 -26.51
CA LEU A 413 19.46 -33.34 -25.15
C LEU A 413 18.52 -32.44 -24.33
N ARG A 414 17.23 -32.78 -24.17
CA ARG A 414 16.58 -33.92 -23.47
C ARG A 414 16.74 -33.90 -21.94
N THR A 415 15.57 -33.91 -21.29
CA THR A 415 15.23 -34.47 -19.97
C THR A 415 15.92 -33.89 -18.74
N LEU A 416 15.18 -33.08 -17.97
CA LEU A 416 14.42 -33.52 -16.80
C LEU A 416 13.25 -32.56 -16.53
#